data_AF-A0A2E8CZJ1-F1
#
_entry.id   AF-A0A2E8CZJ1-F1
#
_cell.length_a   1.000
_cell.length_b   1.000
_cell.length_c   1.000
_cell.angle_alpha   90.00
_cell.angle_beta   90.00
_cell.angle_gamma   90.00
#
_symmetry.space_group_name_H-M   'P 1'
#
loop_
_entity.id
_entity.type
_entity.pdbx_description
1 polymer ?
#
loop_
_entity_poly.entity_id
_entity_poly.type
_entity_poly.pdbx_seq_one_letter_code
_entity_poly.pdbx_strand_id
1 'polypeptide(L)'
;MNMLFVALTASIVGAPIAPDEVERQNTVFQNLWETDFVWKFDDLPEKGGVKESRVPYSGYIYPDRQGGTSSVTWKYDRAYNRGRGSATGWEKSDSSQKEVVPGLFGRRSIFSRNRTPDWYGHCNGWAAASIRHAEPVNNVTRNGVTFTPSDIKGLLAEIYIYNQHDVLAGANQRRVNPAVFHAIIANWLGRGDHPLGMESDPSEEKWNYPVYAYSTSHAKIDDRNVEVKMNIAYAKDSNGEWDESPRIKNIKYFHYRLSLNNAGDITGGYFYRDSSVIDMLWVPRRPVQPSQPGNEAGNPYIDVDKVLAIWRDSVPEETRKQWLVVDPAPEDRVALDAEVNVSTETTEGEADTVDGSETTEAEETVESTPTEQVEGESTESEAVPTTEPTSAETEEAEATVEEASDADVTDSEGDDIAPNVEDDTNVEQAAEESVIDEADVDSLEFD
;
A
#
# COMPACT_ATOMS: atom_id res chain seq x y z
N MET A 1 48.62 -44.59 1.69
CA MET A 1 47.84 -44.05 0.56
C MET A 1 46.60 -43.39 1.17
N ASN A 2 46.72 -42.11 1.55
CA ASN A 2 45.62 -41.36 2.16
C ASN A 2 44.72 -40.84 1.05
N MET A 3 43.47 -41.27 1.06
CA MET A 3 42.44 -40.80 0.14
C MET A 3 41.93 -39.47 0.68
N LEU A 4 42.23 -38.39 -0.04
CA LEU A 4 41.73 -37.05 0.20
C LEU A 4 40.24 -37.02 -0.18
N PHE A 5 39.36 -36.81 0.79
CA PHE A 5 37.97 -36.47 0.53
C PHE A 5 37.92 -35.02 0.04
N VAL A 6 37.70 -34.82 -1.26
CA VAL A 6 37.29 -33.53 -1.80
C VAL A 6 35.84 -33.33 -1.41
N ALA A 7 35.59 -32.45 -0.44
CA ALA A 7 34.25 -31.98 -0.14
C ALA A 7 33.79 -31.11 -1.30
N LEU A 8 32.79 -31.59 -2.05
CA LEU A 8 32.06 -30.79 -3.03
C LEU A 8 31.37 -29.66 -2.25
N THR A 9 31.81 -28.42 -2.42
CA THR A 9 31.02 -27.25 -2.01
C THR A 9 29.74 -27.28 -2.82
N ALA A 10 28.63 -27.71 -2.20
CA ALA A 10 27.32 -27.57 -2.79
C ALA A 10 27.08 -26.07 -2.99
N SER A 11 27.20 -25.60 -4.22
CA SER A 11 26.70 -24.27 -4.60
C SER A 11 25.25 -24.25 -4.18
N ILE A 12 24.92 -23.48 -3.14
CA ILE A 12 23.53 -23.27 -2.73
C ILE A 12 22.89 -22.55 -3.90
N VAL A 13 22.20 -23.32 -4.77
CA VAL A 13 21.42 -22.77 -5.88
C VAL A 13 20.29 -21.99 -5.23
N GLY A 14 20.21 -20.69 -5.49
CA GLY A 14 19.13 -19.86 -4.96
C GLY A 14 17.78 -20.36 -5.45
N ALA A 15 16.71 -20.07 -4.71
CA ALA A 15 15.38 -20.50 -5.10
C ALA A 15 14.99 -19.83 -6.42
N PRO A 16 14.59 -20.61 -7.46
CA PRO A 16 14.12 -20.04 -8.71
C PRO A 16 12.85 -19.24 -8.50
N ILE A 17 12.62 -18.23 -9.34
CA ILE A 17 11.35 -17.50 -9.37
C ILE A 17 10.26 -18.45 -9.87
N ALA A 18 9.10 -18.44 -9.22
CA ALA A 18 7.98 -19.25 -9.69
C ALA A 18 7.40 -18.65 -11.00
N PRO A 19 7.05 -19.45 -12.02
CA PRO A 19 6.55 -18.92 -13.30
C PRO A 19 5.31 -18.03 -13.16
N ASP A 20 4.42 -18.34 -12.21
CA ASP A 20 3.25 -17.53 -11.90
C ASP A 20 3.59 -16.17 -11.26
N GLU A 21 4.73 -16.07 -10.56
CA GLU A 21 5.22 -14.78 -10.07
C GLU A 21 5.73 -13.90 -11.20
N VAL A 22 6.42 -14.49 -12.19
CA VAL A 22 6.89 -13.77 -13.40
C VAL A 22 5.70 -13.24 -14.19
N GLU A 23 4.72 -14.11 -14.49
CA GLU A 23 3.51 -13.75 -15.23
C GLU A 23 2.72 -12.66 -14.50
N ARG A 24 2.57 -12.77 -13.17
CA ARG A 24 1.91 -11.75 -12.35
C ARG A 24 2.62 -10.41 -12.41
N GLN A 25 3.94 -10.34 -12.24
CA GLN A 25 4.65 -9.05 -12.30
C GLN A 25 4.51 -8.40 -13.67
N ASN A 26 4.70 -9.18 -14.73
CA ASN A 26 4.56 -8.67 -16.10
C ASN A 26 3.15 -8.12 -16.33
N THR A 27 2.13 -8.89 -15.96
CA THR A 27 0.72 -8.52 -16.16
C THR A 27 0.34 -7.29 -15.34
N VAL A 28 0.64 -7.30 -14.03
CA VAL A 28 0.28 -6.19 -13.14
C VAL A 28 0.99 -4.92 -13.58
N PHE A 29 2.30 -4.96 -13.81
CA PHE A 29 3.05 -3.77 -14.18
C PHE A 29 2.66 -3.24 -15.56
N GLN A 30 2.47 -4.11 -16.55
CA GLN A 30 2.06 -3.69 -17.89
C GLN A 30 0.66 -3.07 -17.89
N ASN A 31 -0.30 -3.64 -17.15
CA ASN A 31 -1.66 -3.08 -17.06
C ASN A 31 -1.69 -1.70 -16.41
N LEU A 32 -0.68 -1.39 -15.61
CA LEU A 32 -0.63 -0.24 -14.73
C LEU A 32 0.24 0.90 -15.29
N TRP A 33 1.36 0.58 -15.95
CA TRP A 33 2.28 1.56 -16.53
C TRP A 33 2.31 1.57 -18.05
N GLU A 34 1.59 0.67 -18.72
CA GLU A 34 1.63 0.51 -20.19
C GLU A 34 3.05 0.26 -20.74
N THR A 35 3.96 -0.24 -19.89
CA THR A 35 5.33 -0.65 -20.25
C THR A 35 5.66 -2.01 -19.68
N ASP A 36 6.62 -2.69 -20.31
CA ASP A 36 7.12 -3.98 -19.86
C ASP A 36 7.85 -3.89 -18.50
N PHE A 37 7.69 -4.95 -17.71
CA PHE A 37 8.46 -5.19 -16.50
C PHE A 37 9.85 -5.72 -16.88
N VAL A 38 10.90 -5.12 -16.32
CA VAL A 38 12.29 -5.44 -16.66
C VAL A 38 12.85 -6.48 -15.70
N TRP A 39 13.42 -7.56 -16.25
CA TRP A 39 14.06 -8.64 -15.49
C TRP A 39 15.58 -8.66 -15.62
N LYS A 40 16.13 -7.99 -16.63
CA LYS A 40 17.57 -7.96 -16.90
C LYS A 40 18.28 -7.11 -15.87
N PHE A 41 19.21 -7.70 -15.13
CA PHE A 41 19.84 -7.08 -13.96
C PHE A 41 20.52 -5.75 -14.31
N ASP A 42 21.34 -5.74 -15.36
CA ASP A 42 22.09 -4.55 -15.80
C ASP A 42 21.17 -3.43 -16.37
N ASP A 43 19.89 -3.72 -16.63
CA ASP A 43 18.92 -2.74 -17.15
C ASP A 43 18.04 -2.15 -16.03
N LEU A 44 18.22 -2.59 -14.77
CA LEU A 44 17.50 -2.09 -13.60
C LEU A 44 18.27 -0.96 -12.92
N PRO A 45 17.59 0.11 -12.47
CA PRO A 45 18.24 1.18 -11.74
C PRO A 45 18.78 0.70 -10.39
N GLU A 46 19.98 1.17 -10.02
CA GLU A 46 20.61 0.84 -8.73
C GLU A 46 20.00 1.63 -7.55
N LYS A 47 19.40 2.78 -7.84
CA LYS A 47 18.70 3.63 -6.89
C LYS A 47 17.46 4.23 -7.53
N GLY A 48 16.49 4.58 -6.71
CA GLY A 48 15.26 5.20 -7.19
C GLY A 48 14.31 5.51 -6.06
N GLY A 49 13.31 6.32 -6.34
CA GLY A 49 12.31 6.71 -5.37
C GLY A 49 11.32 7.67 -5.98
N VAL A 50 10.30 7.98 -5.20
CA VAL A 50 9.29 8.94 -5.63
C VAL A 50 9.80 10.37 -5.48
N LYS A 51 9.26 11.27 -6.30
CA LYS A 51 9.46 12.71 -6.13
C LYS A 51 9.07 13.15 -4.73
N GLU A 52 9.71 14.19 -4.19
CA GLU A 52 9.43 14.69 -2.83
C GLU A 52 7.92 14.96 -2.62
N SER A 53 7.27 15.55 -3.63
CA SER A 53 5.84 15.82 -3.61
C SER A 53 4.94 14.59 -3.65
N ARG A 54 5.49 13.37 -3.70
CA ARG A 54 4.79 12.07 -3.69
C ARG A 54 5.27 11.16 -2.55
N VAL A 55 6.15 11.65 -1.67
CA VAL A 55 6.59 10.89 -0.50
C VAL A 55 5.38 10.67 0.42
N PRO A 56 5.01 9.41 0.72
CA PRO A 56 3.91 9.09 1.62
C PRO A 56 4.11 9.76 2.98
N TYR A 57 3.07 10.41 3.48
CA TYR A 57 3.11 11.04 4.79
C TYR A 57 3.10 10.00 5.92
N SER A 58 3.88 10.23 6.98
CA SER A 58 3.69 9.49 8.24
C SER A 58 2.31 9.75 8.78
N GLY A 59 1.68 8.76 9.37
CA GLY A 59 0.32 8.89 9.90
C GLY A 59 0.12 8.04 11.13
N TYR A 60 -1.09 8.09 11.65
CA TYR A 60 -1.46 7.27 12.79
C TYR A 60 -1.97 5.91 12.31
N ILE A 61 -1.71 4.87 13.10
CA ILE A 61 -2.19 3.51 12.79
C ILE A 61 -3.59 3.24 13.35
N TYR A 62 -4.22 4.22 14.01
CA TYR A 62 -5.56 4.10 14.60
C TYR A 62 -5.76 2.78 15.36
N PRO A 63 -5.02 2.54 16.47
CA PRO A 63 -5.15 1.31 17.23
C PRO A 63 -6.58 1.12 17.72
N ASP A 64 -7.11 -0.08 17.54
CA ASP A 64 -8.48 -0.43 17.90
C ASP A 64 -8.72 -0.29 19.41
N ARG A 65 -7.69 -0.57 20.23
CA ARG A 65 -7.74 -0.35 21.69
C ARG A 65 -7.85 1.12 22.10
N GLN A 66 -7.46 2.03 21.21
CA GLN A 66 -7.58 3.47 21.39
C GLN A 66 -8.87 4.02 20.72
N GLY A 67 -9.72 3.13 20.22
CA GLY A 67 -11.00 3.45 19.59
C GLY A 67 -10.93 3.59 18.07
N GLY A 68 -9.82 3.19 17.44
CA GLY A 68 -9.66 3.19 15.98
C GLY A 68 -9.97 4.55 15.36
N THR A 69 -10.85 4.57 14.36
CA THR A 69 -11.31 5.78 13.67
C THR A 69 -12.60 6.35 14.27
N SER A 70 -13.07 5.86 15.42
CA SER A 70 -14.37 6.22 16.03
C SER A 70 -14.59 7.73 16.19
N SER A 71 -13.52 8.47 16.52
CA SER A 71 -13.58 9.92 16.70
C SER A 71 -13.96 10.64 15.40
N VAL A 72 -13.39 10.20 14.29
CA VAL A 72 -13.62 10.84 12.99
C VAL A 72 -14.88 10.32 12.30
N THR A 73 -15.21 9.04 12.46
CA THR A 73 -16.50 8.51 11.98
C THR A 73 -17.68 9.19 12.68
N TRP A 74 -17.49 9.70 13.92
CA TRP A 74 -18.51 10.51 14.59
C TRP A 74 -18.72 11.87 13.93
N LYS A 75 -17.64 12.54 13.50
CA LYS A 75 -17.74 13.76 12.68
C LYS A 75 -18.44 13.47 11.36
N TYR A 76 -18.11 12.36 10.72
CA TYR A 76 -18.79 11.90 9.51
C TYR A 76 -20.29 11.68 9.74
N ASP A 77 -20.67 11.00 10.83
CA ASP A 77 -22.07 10.77 11.18
C ASP A 77 -22.83 12.09 11.40
N ARG A 78 -22.22 13.07 12.05
CA ARG A 78 -22.81 14.40 12.22
C ARG A 78 -23.00 15.12 10.88
N ALA A 79 -22.07 14.99 9.96
CA ALA A 79 -22.14 15.64 8.66
C ALA A 79 -23.15 14.97 7.72
N TYR A 80 -23.22 13.63 7.68
CA TYR A 80 -23.93 12.90 6.62
C TYR A 80 -25.01 11.94 7.11
N ASN A 81 -24.89 11.42 8.34
CA ASN A 81 -25.84 10.45 8.89
C ASN A 81 -26.73 11.06 9.98
N ARG A 82 -26.95 12.38 9.93
CA ARG A 82 -27.83 13.13 10.85
C ARG A 82 -27.47 12.95 12.33
N GLY A 83 -26.19 12.68 12.63
CA GLY A 83 -25.69 12.44 13.98
C GLY A 83 -26.14 11.13 14.62
N ARG A 84 -26.59 10.14 13.83
CA ARG A 84 -27.12 8.87 14.36
C ARG A 84 -26.06 7.92 14.93
N GLY A 85 -24.77 8.21 14.74
CA GLY A 85 -23.68 7.37 15.24
C GLY A 85 -23.59 6.00 14.54
N SER A 86 -24.09 5.87 13.30
CA SER A 86 -24.13 4.60 12.60
C SER A 86 -22.74 4.16 12.12
N ALA A 87 -21.97 5.08 11.52
CA ALA A 87 -20.60 4.80 11.12
C ALA A 87 -19.70 4.55 12.34
N THR A 88 -19.84 5.37 13.39
CA THR A 88 -19.11 5.15 14.67
C THR A 88 -19.53 3.86 15.37
N GLY A 89 -20.80 3.51 15.33
CA GLY A 89 -21.31 2.28 15.93
C GLY A 89 -20.75 1.04 15.24
N TRP A 90 -20.63 1.08 13.91
CA TRP A 90 -19.95 0.05 13.14
C TRP A 90 -18.49 -0.08 13.55
N GLU A 91 -17.74 1.03 13.51
CA GLU A 91 -16.31 1.04 13.86
C GLU A 91 -16.06 0.47 15.26
N LYS A 92 -16.82 0.92 16.27
CA LYS A 92 -16.71 0.37 17.63
C LYS A 92 -17.02 -1.12 17.71
N SER A 93 -17.94 -1.61 16.88
CA SER A 93 -18.27 -3.04 16.82
C SER A 93 -17.12 -3.82 16.19
N ASP A 94 -16.52 -3.28 15.14
CA ASP A 94 -15.44 -3.91 14.39
C ASP A 94 -14.13 -3.96 15.20
N SER A 95 -13.72 -2.84 15.81
CA SER A 95 -12.55 -2.76 16.70
C SER A 95 -12.68 -3.64 17.98
N SER A 96 -13.88 -4.13 18.29
CA SER A 96 -14.15 -4.97 19.47
C SER A 96 -13.92 -6.47 19.25
N GLN A 97 -13.30 -6.87 18.13
CA GLN A 97 -13.05 -8.27 17.77
C GLN A 97 -12.49 -9.11 18.93
N LYS A 98 -13.10 -10.29 19.11
CA LYS A 98 -13.02 -11.12 20.33
C LYS A 98 -12.09 -12.30 20.12
N GLU A 99 -10.94 -12.31 20.79
CA GLU A 99 -10.13 -13.51 20.86
C GLU A 99 -10.83 -14.59 21.70
N VAL A 100 -10.99 -15.80 21.16
CA VAL A 100 -11.52 -16.96 21.90
C VAL A 100 -10.34 -17.67 22.56
N VAL A 101 -10.06 -17.33 23.82
CA VAL A 101 -8.97 -17.98 24.58
C VAL A 101 -9.34 -19.46 24.88
N PRO A 102 -8.49 -20.44 24.54
CA PRO A 102 -8.69 -21.83 24.93
C PRO A 102 -8.62 -21.98 26.45
N GLY A 103 -9.63 -22.61 27.06
CA GLY A 103 -9.63 -22.91 28.49
C GLY A 103 -8.65 -24.03 28.86
N LEU A 104 -8.20 -24.05 30.12
CA LEU A 104 -7.42 -25.17 30.68
C LEU A 104 -8.20 -26.49 30.48
N PHE A 105 -7.54 -27.52 29.94
CA PHE A 105 -8.10 -28.82 29.53
C PHE A 105 -8.96 -28.85 28.25
N GLY A 106 -8.78 -27.92 27.31
CA GLY A 106 -9.40 -28.02 25.97
C GLY A 106 -10.92 -27.86 25.96
N ARG A 107 -11.52 -27.46 27.08
CA ARG A 107 -12.89 -26.98 27.13
C ARG A 107 -12.88 -25.50 26.78
N ARG A 108 -13.60 -25.11 25.73
CA ARG A 108 -13.88 -23.69 25.41
C ARG A 108 -14.46 -23.04 26.69
N SER A 109 -13.70 -22.14 27.28
CA SER A 109 -14.16 -21.37 28.44
C SER A 109 -15.22 -20.37 27.95
N ILE A 110 -16.36 -20.30 28.65
CA ILE A 110 -17.46 -19.35 28.37
C ILE A 110 -17.10 -17.93 28.83
N PHE A 111 -15.94 -17.74 29.48
CA PHE A 111 -15.40 -16.42 29.82
C PHE A 111 -14.64 -15.86 28.61
N SER A 112 -15.36 -15.32 27.64
CA SER A 112 -14.77 -14.44 26.62
C SER A 112 -14.26 -13.19 27.34
N ARG A 113 -12.94 -13.09 27.53
CA ARG A 113 -12.31 -11.82 27.88
C ARG A 113 -12.06 -11.08 26.57
N ASN A 114 -12.86 -10.05 26.30
CA ASN A 114 -12.60 -9.12 25.20
C ASN A 114 -11.19 -8.53 25.40
N ARG A 115 -10.22 -8.99 24.61
CA ARG A 115 -8.92 -8.33 24.50
C ARG A 115 -8.61 -8.17 23.03
N THR A 116 -8.86 -6.97 22.52
CA THR A 116 -8.30 -6.52 21.26
C THR A 116 -6.77 -6.46 21.43
N PRO A 117 -5.96 -7.11 20.56
CA PRO A 117 -4.51 -7.01 20.62
C PRO A 117 -4.02 -5.57 20.45
N ASP A 118 -2.87 -5.22 21.02
CA ASP A 118 -2.35 -3.83 20.99
C ASP A 118 -1.93 -3.36 19.59
N TRP A 119 -1.66 -4.29 18.67
CA TRP A 119 -1.26 -4.01 17.28
C TRP A 119 -2.42 -3.90 16.29
N TYR A 120 -3.64 -4.28 16.69
CA TYR A 120 -4.82 -4.15 15.84
C TYR A 120 -5.12 -2.68 15.58
N GLY A 121 -5.36 -2.35 14.31
CA GLY A 121 -5.67 -1.00 13.86
C GLY A 121 -5.65 -0.89 12.34
N HIS A 122 -5.62 0.35 11.87
CA HIS A 122 -5.73 0.73 10.47
C HIS A 122 -4.38 0.96 9.79
N CYS A 123 -3.31 0.26 10.18
CA CYS A 123 -1.98 0.50 9.61
C CYS A 123 -1.95 0.28 8.08
N ASN A 124 -2.65 -0.74 7.58
CA ASN A 124 -2.79 -0.99 6.14
C ASN A 124 -3.68 0.07 5.46
N GLY A 125 -4.73 0.54 6.15
CA GLY A 125 -5.57 1.63 5.67
C GLY A 125 -4.80 2.95 5.51
N TRP A 126 -4.02 3.33 6.52
CA TRP A 126 -3.13 4.50 6.46
C TRP A 126 -2.04 4.33 5.38
N ALA A 127 -1.36 3.18 5.31
CA ALA A 127 -0.36 2.93 4.29
C ALA A 127 -0.98 3.06 2.89
N ALA A 128 -2.14 2.47 2.63
CA ALA A 128 -2.86 2.64 1.37
C ALA A 128 -3.24 4.10 1.08
N ALA A 129 -3.75 4.82 2.09
CA ALA A 129 -4.14 6.21 1.96
C ALA A 129 -2.96 7.10 1.59
N SER A 130 -1.84 6.98 2.30
CA SER A 130 -0.65 7.81 2.08
C SER A 130 0.08 7.52 0.77
N ILE A 131 -0.08 6.33 0.20
CA ILE A 131 0.39 6.01 -1.16
C ILE A 131 -0.50 6.68 -2.20
N ARG A 132 -1.83 6.62 -2.03
CA ARG A 132 -2.79 7.00 -3.06
C ARG A 132 -3.21 8.45 -3.04
N HIS A 133 -3.05 9.13 -1.92
CA HIS A 133 -3.56 10.47 -1.71
C HIS A 133 -2.48 11.40 -1.22
N ALA A 134 -2.40 12.57 -1.86
CA ALA A 134 -1.66 13.69 -1.32
C ALA A 134 -2.18 14.05 0.07
N GLU A 135 -1.26 14.55 0.92
CA GLU A 135 -1.60 14.93 2.28
C GLU A 135 -2.67 16.05 2.29
N PRO A 136 -3.79 15.88 3.02
CA PRO A 136 -4.73 16.97 3.29
C PRO A 136 -4.02 18.17 3.92
N VAL A 137 -4.32 19.40 3.48
CA VAL A 137 -3.68 20.63 4.01
C VAL A 137 -4.67 21.73 4.41
N ASN A 138 -5.94 21.66 3.97
CA ASN A 138 -6.96 22.63 4.33
C ASN A 138 -8.11 22.00 5.12
N ASN A 139 -8.69 22.78 6.04
CA ASN A 139 -9.95 22.42 6.69
C ASN A 139 -11.10 22.47 5.67
N VAL A 140 -12.01 21.49 5.73
CA VAL A 140 -13.18 21.42 4.85
C VAL A 140 -14.46 21.34 5.68
N THR A 141 -15.44 22.18 5.38
CA THR A 141 -16.73 22.18 6.08
C THR A 141 -17.82 21.56 5.22
N ARG A 142 -18.56 20.61 5.80
CA ARG A 142 -19.71 19.93 5.19
C ARG A 142 -20.86 19.89 6.18
N ASN A 143 -22.03 20.38 5.78
CA ASN A 143 -23.24 20.34 6.60
C ASN A 143 -23.04 20.86 8.04
N GLY A 144 -22.25 21.94 8.18
CA GLY A 144 -21.95 22.56 9.49
C GLY A 144 -20.91 21.83 10.35
N VAL A 145 -20.26 20.79 9.83
CA VAL A 145 -19.16 20.08 10.49
C VAL A 145 -17.86 20.38 9.75
N THR A 146 -16.84 20.82 10.49
CA THR A 146 -15.49 21.04 9.95
C THR A 146 -14.64 19.80 10.16
N PHE A 147 -14.01 19.35 9.07
CA PHE A 147 -12.99 18.30 9.02
C PHE A 147 -11.62 18.98 8.88
N THR A 148 -10.72 18.73 9.83
CA THR A 148 -9.32 19.15 9.74
C THR A 148 -8.51 18.16 8.88
N PRO A 149 -7.31 18.52 8.42
CA PRO A 149 -6.42 17.55 7.76
C PRO A 149 -6.28 16.22 8.51
N SER A 150 -6.12 16.25 9.84
CA SER A 150 -6.08 15.02 10.66
C SER A 150 -7.35 14.17 10.51
N ASP A 151 -8.53 14.80 10.53
CA ASP A 151 -9.79 14.10 10.33
C ASP A 151 -9.84 13.47 8.93
N ILE A 152 -9.39 14.18 7.91
CA ILE A 152 -9.44 13.70 6.53
C ILE A 152 -8.52 12.49 6.37
N LYS A 153 -7.31 12.52 6.95
CA LYS A 153 -6.40 11.36 7.00
C LYS A 153 -7.04 10.15 7.65
N GLY A 154 -7.76 10.35 8.76
CA GLY A 154 -8.50 9.27 9.44
C GLY A 154 -9.63 8.68 8.62
N LEU A 155 -10.41 9.52 7.91
CA LEU A 155 -11.44 9.02 6.98
C LEU A 155 -10.83 8.27 5.79
N LEU A 156 -9.66 8.71 5.30
CA LEU A 156 -8.95 7.99 4.26
C LEU A 156 -8.47 6.62 4.75
N ALA A 157 -7.89 6.54 5.95
CA ALA A 157 -7.49 5.25 6.53
C ALA A 157 -8.70 4.28 6.68
N GLU A 158 -9.83 4.81 7.14
CA GLU A 158 -11.10 4.07 7.30
C GLU A 158 -11.61 3.46 5.97
N ILE A 159 -11.60 4.21 4.87
CA ILE A 159 -12.10 3.67 3.60
C ILE A 159 -11.16 2.63 2.96
N TYR A 160 -9.92 2.52 3.44
CA TYR A 160 -8.93 1.58 2.92
C TYR A 160 -8.68 0.34 3.78
N ILE A 161 -9.10 0.29 5.05
CA ILE A 161 -8.77 -0.83 5.96
C ILE A 161 -9.19 -2.20 5.39
N TYR A 162 -10.33 -2.29 4.73
CA TYR A 162 -10.81 -3.52 4.09
C TYR A 162 -10.80 -3.48 2.56
N ASN A 163 -10.20 -2.44 1.99
CA ASN A 163 -10.16 -2.29 0.55
C ASN A 163 -9.19 -3.28 -0.10
N GLN A 164 -9.57 -3.77 -1.27
CA GLN A 164 -8.75 -4.66 -2.06
C GLN A 164 -7.39 -4.02 -2.40
N HIS A 165 -6.35 -4.84 -2.38
CA HIS A 165 -5.01 -4.52 -2.82
C HIS A 165 -4.47 -5.65 -3.70
N ASP A 166 -3.48 -5.34 -4.54
CA ASP A 166 -2.75 -6.36 -5.28
C ASP A 166 -1.51 -6.76 -4.50
N VAL A 167 -1.43 -8.03 -4.14
CA VAL A 167 -0.21 -8.61 -3.61
C VAL A 167 0.79 -8.74 -4.77
N LEU A 168 1.98 -8.15 -4.61
CA LEU A 168 3.07 -8.20 -5.59
C LEU A 168 4.08 -9.29 -5.25
N ALA A 169 4.37 -9.53 -3.98
CA ALA A 169 5.21 -10.64 -3.52
C ALA A 169 4.82 -11.06 -2.11
N GLY A 170 5.01 -12.33 -1.78
CA GLY A 170 4.73 -12.86 -0.45
C GLY A 170 3.26 -13.20 -0.20
N ALA A 171 2.83 -13.06 1.06
CA ALA A 171 1.52 -13.42 1.64
C ALA A 171 1.20 -14.92 1.74
N ASN A 172 0.54 -15.31 2.86
CA ASN A 172 -0.23 -16.53 3.21
C ASN A 172 0.30 -17.95 2.82
N GLN A 173 1.14 -18.12 1.81
CA GLN A 173 1.61 -19.41 1.29
C GLN A 173 3.05 -19.38 0.74
N ARG A 174 3.65 -18.20 0.51
CA ARG A 174 5.03 -18.09 0.00
C ARG A 174 5.79 -16.97 0.68
N ARG A 175 7.03 -17.26 1.07
CA ARG A 175 7.99 -16.22 1.48
C ARG A 175 8.38 -15.40 0.26
N VAL A 176 8.69 -14.13 0.48
CA VAL A 176 9.20 -13.24 -0.57
C VAL A 176 10.51 -13.83 -1.14
N ASN A 177 10.54 -14.07 -2.45
CA ASN A 177 11.76 -14.45 -3.16
C ASN A 177 12.62 -13.19 -3.41
N PRO A 178 13.92 -13.19 -3.07
CA PRO A 178 14.78 -12.00 -3.23
C PRO A 178 14.94 -11.53 -4.68
N ALA A 179 14.83 -12.43 -5.66
CA ALA A 179 14.84 -12.04 -7.07
C ALA A 179 13.59 -11.26 -7.46
N VAL A 180 12.42 -11.72 -7.02
CA VAL A 180 11.15 -11.02 -7.23
C VAL A 180 11.15 -9.71 -6.45
N PHE A 181 11.64 -9.70 -5.21
CA PHE A 181 11.80 -8.51 -4.39
C PHE A 181 12.65 -7.44 -5.09
N HIS A 182 13.86 -7.80 -5.53
CA HIS A 182 14.76 -6.87 -6.23
C HIS A 182 14.10 -6.29 -7.47
N ALA A 183 13.52 -7.16 -8.31
CA ALA A 183 12.88 -6.74 -9.55
C ALA A 183 11.67 -5.83 -9.28
N ILE A 184 10.84 -6.14 -8.28
CA ILE A 184 9.70 -5.27 -7.91
C ILE A 184 10.20 -3.90 -7.46
N ILE A 185 11.12 -3.85 -6.50
CA ILE A 185 11.62 -2.59 -5.95
C ILE A 185 12.21 -1.71 -7.07
N ALA A 186 13.06 -2.27 -7.92
CA ALA A 186 13.70 -1.50 -8.98
C ALA A 186 12.74 -1.04 -10.08
N ASN A 187 11.75 -1.87 -10.46
CA ASN A 187 10.75 -1.46 -11.44
C ASN A 187 9.78 -0.41 -10.87
N TRP A 188 9.24 -0.64 -9.67
CA TRP A 188 8.17 0.20 -9.13
C TRP A 188 8.69 1.53 -8.59
N LEU A 189 9.79 1.52 -7.84
CA LEU A 189 10.37 2.74 -7.27
C LEU A 189 11.35 3.41 -8.22
N GLY A 190 12.12 2.63 -8.99
CA GLY A 190 13.19 3.18 -9.84
C GLY A 190 12.76 3.53 -11.26
N ARG A 191 11.82 2.78 -11.83
CA ARG A 191 11.28 3.09 -13.17
C ARG A 191 9.89 3.72 -13.12
N GLY A 192 9.08 3.36 -12.13
CA GLY A 192 7.68 3.74 -12.03
C GLY A 192 7.38 4.93 -11.12
N ASP A 193 8.38 5.43 -10.38
CA ASP A 193 8.23 6.46 -9.34
C ASP A 193 7.01 6.22 -8.43
N HIS A 194 6.73 4.97 -8.03
CA HIS A 194 5.49 4.62 -7.35
C HIS A 194 5.73 3.94 -5.99
N PRO A 195 5.19 4.46 -4.88
CA PRO A 195 5.37 3.86 -3.57
C PRO A 195 4.73 2.47 -3.47
N LEU A 196 5.23 1.63 -2.58
CA LEU A 196 4.71 0.29 -2.34
C LEU A 196 4.29 0.10 -0.89
N GLY A 197 3.23 -0.66 -0.67
CA GLY A 197 2.92 -1.18 0.65
C GLY A 197 3.87 -2.32 0.99
N MET A 198 4.40 -2.31 2.21
CA MET A 198 5.22 -3.38 2.76
C MET A 198 4.61 -3.86 4.07
N GLU A 199 4.35 -5.16 4.16
CA GLU A 199 4.14 -5.84 5.43
C GLU A 199 5.50 -6.21 6.02
N SER A 200 5.91 -5.45 7.03
CA SER A 200 7.31 -5.35 7.45
C SER A 200 7.83 -6.49 8.33
N ASP A 201 6.93 -7.33 8.84
CA ASP A 201 7.26 -8.40 9.77
C ASP A 201 6.49 -9.69 9.40
N PRO A 202 7.18 -10.82 9.16
CA PRO A 202 6.56 -12.13 8.94
C PRO A 202 6.04 -12.80 10.23
N SER A 203 5.71 -12.02 11.26
CA SER A 203 5.17 -12.50 12.54
C SER A 203 3.63 -12.55 12.53
N GLU A 204 3.04 -12.88 13.68
CA GLU A 204 1.59 -12.81 13.88
C GLU A 204 1.09 -11.37 13.82
N GLU A 205 1.91 -10.40 14.22
CA GLU A 205 1.58 -8.99 14.15
C GLU A 205 1.72 -8.47 12.72
N LYS A 206 0.70 -7.75 12.26
CA LYS A 206 0.62 -7.27 10.89
C LYS A 206 0.90 -5.77 10.83
N TRP A 207 2.12 -5.43 10.42
CA TRP A 207 2.62 -4.05 10.38
C TRP A 207 2.89 -3.57 8.96
N ASN A 208 2.03 -2.67 8.47
CA ASN A 208 2.09 -2.15 7.10
C ASN A 208 2.69 -0.74 7.04
N TYR A 209 3.64 -0.53 6.12
CA TYR A 209 4.27 0.76 5.90
C TYR A 209 4.44 1.07 4.40
N PRO A 210 4.36 2.34 4.00
CA PRO A 210 4.61 2.74 2.62
C PRO A 210 6.10 2.96 2.35
N VAL A 211 6.68 2.15 1.48
CA VAL A 211 8.05 2.23 0.97
C VAL A 211 8.07 3.21 -0.21
N TYR A 212 9.04 4.12 -0.24
CA TYR A 212 9.04 5.21 -1.22
C TYR A 212 10.40 5.47 -1.89
N ALA A 213 11.48 4.86 -1.41
CA ALA A 213 12.79 4.94 -2.07
C ALA A 213 13.64 3.71 -1.76
N TYR A 214 14.67 3.49 -2.58
CA TYR A 214 15.68 2.48 -2.36
C TYR A 214 17.03 2.88 -2.96
N SER A 215 18.09 2.25 -2.45
CA SER A 215 19.41 2.23 -3.07
C SER A 215 20.02 0.85 -2.92
N THR A 216 20.87 0.49 -3.88
CA THR A 216 21.60 -0.78 -3.90
C THR A 216 23.07 -0.56 -4.14
N SER A 217 23.87 -1.48 -3.61
CA SER A 217 25.21 -1.76 -4.09
C SER A 217 25.29 -3.24 -4.44
N HIS A 218 26.20 -3.58 -5.35
CA HIS A 218 26.32 -4.95 -5.80
C HIS A 218 27.76 -5.33 -6.16
N ALA A 219 28.06 -6.62 -6.05
CA ALA A 219 29.32 -7.21 -6.46
C ALA A 219 29.06 -8.47 -7.29
N LYS A 220 29.67 -8.56 -8.48
CA LYS A 220 29.60 -9.78 -9.30
C LYS A 220 30.44 -10.86 -8.63
N ILE A 221 29.80 -11.98 -8.27
CA ILE A 221 30.48 -13.17 -7.75
C ILE A 221 31.05 -13.97 -8.92
N ASP A 222 30.22 -14.18 -9.95
CA ASP A 222 30.57 -14.77 -11.23
C ASP A 222 29.58 -14.32 -12.31
N ASP A 223 29.70 -14.82 -13.54
CA ASP A 223 28.85 -14.45 -14.69
C ASP A 223 27.35 -14.70 -14.47
N ARG A 224 26.98 -15.53 -13.49
CA ARG A 224 25.59 -15.92 -13.21
C ARG A 224 25.14 -15.58 -11.80
N ASN A 225 25.97 -14.91 -10.99
CA ASN A 225 25.64 -14.61 -9.60
C ASN A 225 26.11 -13.21 -9.20
N VAL A 226 25.18 -12.45 -8.62
CA VAL A 226 25.44 -11.09 -8.13
C VAL A 226 25.03 -11.01 -6.66
N GLU A 227 25.94 -10.55 -5.82
CA GLU A 227 25.63 -10.16 -4.45
C GLU A 227 25.09 -8.74 -4.44
N VAL A 228 23.99 -8.51 -3.70
CA VAL A 228 23.31 -7.22 -3.62
C VAL A 228 23.03 -6.88 -2.17
N LYS A 229 23.41 -5.66 -1.79
CA LYS A 229 22.97 -5.01 -0.55
C LYS A 229 22.00 -3.90 -0.92
N MET A 230 20.83 -3.88 -0.31
CA MET A 230 19.76 -2.93 -0.61
C MET A 230 19.25 -2.28 0.66
N ASN A 231 19.15 -0.95 0.65
CA ASN A 231 18.40 -0.19 1.62
C ASN A 231 17.08 0.26 1.00
N ILE A 232 15.98 0.11 1.72
CA ILE A 232 14.70 0.73 1.36
C ILE A 232 14.32 1.76 2.43
N ALA A 233 13.80 2.91 2.00
CA ALA A 233 13.22 3.92 2.87
C ALA A 233 11.70 3.79 2.89
N TYR A 234 11.11 3.87 4.08
CA TYR A 234 9.65 3.86 4.28
C TYR A 234 9.22 4.90 5.29
N ALA A 235 7.98 5.38 5.15
CA ALA A 235 7.40 6.31 6.13
C ALA A 235 6.92 5.50 7.34
N LYS A 236 7.35 5.91 8.53
CA LYS A 236 7.00 5.27 9.80
C LYS A 236 5.73 5.88 10.38
N ASP A 237 5.03 5.10 11.19
CA ASP A 237 3.90 5.56 11.96
C ASP A 237 4.30 6.63 12.99
N SER A 238 3.33 7.46 13.35
CA SER A 238 3.46 8.51 14.36
C SER A 238 2.64 8.18 15.60
N ASN A 239 2.93 8.87 16.71
CA ASN A 239 2.28 8.64 18.02
C ASN A 239 0.86 9.23 18.14
N GLY A 240 0.27 9.69 17.05
CA GLY A 240 -1.04 10.33 16.95
C GLY A 240 -1.22 10.92 15.57
N GLU A 241 -2.44 11.30 15.20
CA GLU A 241 -2.67 11.95 13.90
C GLU A 241 -2.43 13.46 14.00
N TRP A 242 -1.81 14.04 12.96
CA TRP A 242 -1.40 15.43 12.92
C TRP A 242 -2.00 16.15 11.71
N ASP A 243 -2.29 17.46 11.86
CA ASP A 243 -2.80 18.23 10.73
C ASP A 243 -1.72 18.34 9.64
N GLU A 244 -0.48 18.58 10.07
CA GLU A 244 0.73 18.41 9.24
C GLU A 244 1.52 17.22 9.76
N SER A 245 1.66 16.20 8.92
CA SER A 245 2.32 14.95 9.29
C SER A 245 3.81 15.17 9.49
N PRO A 246 4.41 14.60 10.56
CA PRO A 246 5.86 14.51 10.62
C PRO A 246 6.39 13.68 9.44
N ARG A 247 7.62 13.92 8.98
CA ARG A 247 8.28 13.12 7.95
C ARG A 247 9.19 12.08 8.61
N ILE A 248 8.60 11.06 9.24
CA ILE A 248 9.36 10.05 9.97
C ILE A 248 9.86 8.99 8.99
N LYS A 249 11.14 9.04 8.65
CA LYS A 249 11.81 8.08 7.78
C LYS A 249 12.44 6.96 8.62
N ASN A 250 12.24 5.72 8.18
CA ASN A 250 13.03 4.58 8.62
C ASN A 250 13.66 3.87 7.42
N ILE A 251 14.78 3.20 7.65
CA ILE A 251 15.48 2.39 6.65
C ILE A 251 15.38 0.91 7.06
N LYS A 252 15.19 0.02 6.07
CA LYS A 252 15.31 -1.43 6.24
C LYS A 252 16.36 -1.97 5.28
N TYR A 253 17.34 -2.70 5.82
CA TYR A 253 18.49 -3.25 5.09
C TYR A 253 18.23 -4.70 4.65
N PHE A 254 18.59 -5.03 3.42
CA PHE A 254 18.51 -6.35 2.83
C PHE A 254 19.84 -6.75 2.22
N HIS A 255 20.16 -8.04 2.32
CA HIS A 255 21.37 -8.61 1.75
C HIS A 255 21.03 -9.94 1.07
N TYR A 256 21.26 -10.05 -0.22
CA TYR A 256 20.88 -11.25 -0.98
C TYR A 256 21.79 -11.50 -2.18
N ARG A 257 21.76 -12.74 -2.66
CA ARG A 257 22.36 -13.11 -3.94
C ARG A 257 21.27 -13.29 -4.99
N LEU A 258 21.49 -12.73 -6.17
CA LEU A 258 20.70 -12.98 -7.37
C LEU A 258 21.39 -14.04 -8.25
N SER A 259 20.60 -14.90 -8.89
CA SER A 259 21.01 -15.87 -9.90
C SER A 259 20.54 -15.38 -11.27
N LEU A 260 21.43 -15.34 -12.25
CA LEU A 260 21.17 -14.85 -13.61
C LEU A 260 21.21 -16.00 -14.63
N ASN A 261 20.41 -15.87 -15.70
CA ASN A 261 20.57 -16.70 -16.88
C ASN A 261 21.70 -16.19 -17.79
N ASN A 262 21.94 -16.87 -18.92
CA ASN A 262 22.98 -16.47 -19.88
C ASN A 262 22.72 -15.13 -20.58
N ALA A 263 21.49 -14.61 -20.54
CA ALA A 263 21.11 -13.31 -21.10
C ALA A 263 21.23 -12.17 -20.07
N GLY A 264 21.53 -12.49 -18.80
CA GLY A 264 21.59 -11.54 -17.70
C GLY A 264 20.24 -11.29 -17.00
N ASP A 265 19.21 -12.06 -17.32
CA ASP A 265 17.92 -11.97 -16.63
C ASP A 265 18.00 -12.59 -15.25
N ILE A 266 17.39 -11.93 -14.27
CA ILE A 266 17.23 -12.45 -12.92
C ILE A 266 16.27 -13.64 -12.96
N THR A 267 16.71 -14.79 -12.43
CA THR A 267 15.95 -16.05 -12.47
C THR A 267 15.71 -16.67 -11.10
N GLY A 268 16.34 -16.14 -10.05
CA GLY A 268 16.20 -16.65 -8.69
C GLY A 268 17.17 -15.98 -7.74
N GLY A 269 17.14 -16.36 -6.47
CA GLY A 269 18.05 -15.80 -5.50
C GLY A 269 17.90 -16.41 -4.12
N TYR A 270 18.70 -15.92 -3.17
CA TYR A 270 18.54 -16.26 -1.75
C TYR A 270 18.94 -15.09 -0.86
N PHE A 271 18.21 -14.87 0.24
CA PHE A 271 18.56 -13.90 1.27
C PHE A 271 19.67 -14.46 2.17
N TYR A 272 20.69 -13.64 2.44
CA TYR A 272 21.67 -13.93 3.47
C TYR A 272 21.05 -13.80 4.87
N ARG A 273 21.75 -14.32 5.89
CA ARG A 273 21.24 -14.38 7.28
C ARG A 273 21.14 -13.02 7.96
N ASP A 274 21.94 -12.07 7.52
CA ASP A 274 21.98 -10.67 7.97
C ASP A 274 20.96 -9.78 7.26
N SER A 275 20.22 -10.32 6.28
CA SER A 275 19.13 -9.60 5.63
C SER A 275 17.94 -9.42 6.55
N SER A 276 17.28 -8.28 6.45
CA SER A 276 15.89 -8.16 6.92
C SER A 276 14.97 -9.13 6.18
N VAL A 277 13.82 -9.41 6.79
CA VAL A 277 12.72 -10.16 6.20
C VAL A 277 11.47 -9.28 6.21
N ILE A 278 10.61 -9.50 5.23
CA ILE A 278 9.26 -8.92 5.09
C ILE A 278 8.29 -10.04 4.71
N ASP A 279 7.01 -9.87 5.02
CA ASP A 279 5.99 -10.87 4.69
C ASP A 279 5.40 -10.66 3.30
N MET A 280 5.21 -9.38 2.93
CA MET A 280 4.46 -9.02 1.72
C MET A 280 4.90 -7.67 1.15
N LEU A 281 4.95 -7.58 -0.18
CA LEU A 281 4.88 -6.32 -0.94
C LEU A 281 3.54 -6.26 -1.66
N TRP A 282 2.92 -5.07 -1.67
CA TRP A 282 1.59 -4.88 -2.23
C TRP A 282 1.38 -3.46 -2.76
N VAL A 283 0.37 -3.28 -3.60
CA VAL A 283 -0.08 -1.96 -4.08
C VAL A 283 -1.57 -1.77 -3.76
N PRO A 284 -1.98 -0.61 -3.21
CA PRO A 284 -3.38 -0.33 -2.96
C PRO A 284 -4.16 -0.06 -4.26
N ARG A 285 -5.35 -0.66 -4.40
CA ARG A 285 -6.30 -0.32 -5.47
C ARG A 285 -7.17 0.88 -5.07
N ARG A 286 -7.97 1.37 -6.01
CA ARG A 286 -8.94 2.43 -5.72
C ARG A 286 -9.93 2.01 -4.63
N PRO A 287 -10.38 2.95 -3.78
CA PRO A 287 -11.34 2.64 -2.75
C PRO A 287 -12.67 2.26 -3.40
N VAL A 288 -13.22 1.13 -2.98
CA VAL A 288 -14.50 0.60 -3.43
C VAL A 288 -15.54 0.90 -2.35
N GLN A 289 -16.78 1.19 -2.75
CA GLN A 289 -17.85 1.41 -1.78
C GLN A 289 -18.01 0.18 -0.85
N PRO A 290 -18.18 0.37 0.46
CA PRO A 290 -18.44 -0.70 1.41
C PRO A 290 -19.56 -1.65 0.98
N SER A 291 -19.45 -2.92 1.39
CA SER A 291 -20.39 -4.00 1.03
C SER A 291 -20.43 -4.35 -0.47
N GLN A 292 -19.48 -3.86 -1.27
CA GLN A 292 -19.28 -4.28 -2.66
C GLN A 292 -18.06 -5.20 -2.80
N PRO A 293 -17.92 -5.94 -3.92
CA PRO A 293 -16.76 -6.79 -4.17
C PRO A 293 -15.44 -6.03 -4.04
N GLY A 294 -14.55 -6.49 -3.15
CA GLY A 294 -13.29 -5.82 -2.85
C GLY A 294 -13.34 -4.79 -1.72
N ASN A 295 -14.48 -4.61 -1.05
CA ASN A 295 -14.61 -3.89 0.21
C ASN A 295 -15.82 -4.41 1.03
N GLU A 296 -15.98 -5.73 1.08
CA GLU A 296 -17.16 -6.38 1.66
C GLU A 296 -17.31 -6.13 3.17
N ALA A 297 -16.18 -6.01 3.88
CA ALA A 297 -16.12 -5.76 5.32
C ALA A 297 -16.07 -4.26 5.68
N GLY A 298 -16.00 -3.37 4.70
CA GLY A 298 -15.97 -1.92 4.91
C GLY A 298 -17.21 -1.41 5.67
N ASN A 299 -17.06 -0.25 6.30
CA ASN A 299 -18.12 0.41 7.07
C ASN A 299 -19.30 0.83 6.18
N PRO A 300 -20.48 0.15 6.21
CA PRO A 300 -21.57 0.35 5.27
C PRO A 300 -22.27 1.72 5.40
N TYR A 301 -21.90 2.50 6.42
CA TYR A 301 -22.46 3.83 6.66
C TYR A 301 -21.55 4.96 6.17
N ILE A 302 -20.40 4.62 5.59
CA ILE A 302 -19.47 5.56 4.97
C ILE A 302 -19.59 5.48 3.45
N ASP A 303 -19.65 6.65 2.84
CA ASP A 303 -19.72 6.82 1.40
C ASP A 303 -18.36 7.30 0.91
N VAL A 304 -17.69 6.46 0.13
CA VAL A 304 -16.34 6.71 -0.40
C VAL A 304 -16.29 8.02 -1.18
N ASP A 305 -17.28 8.30 -2.00
CA ASP A 305 -17.30 9.50 -2.85
C ASP A 305 -17.40 10.77 -2.00
N LYS A 306 -18.11 10.72 -0.86
CA LYS A 306 -18.16 11.84 0.08
C LYS A 306 -16.81 12.06 0.77
N VAL A 307 -16.13 10.99 1.17
CA VAL A 307 -14.79 11.08 1.77
C VAL A 307 -13.80 11.66 0.77
N LEU A 308 -13.78 11.14 -0.46
CA LEU A 308 -12.92 11.66 -1.53
C LEU A 308 -13.26 13.12 -1.88
N ALA A 309 -14.53 13.51 -1.88
CA ALA A 309 -14.91 14.91 -2.09
C ALA A 309 -14.43 15.85 -0.97
N ILE A 310 -14.28 15.37 0.27
CA ILE A 310 -13.67 16.16 1.34
C ILE A 310 -12.16 16.27 1.11
N TRP A 311 -11.51 15.17 0.74
CA TRP A 311 -10.08 15.17 0.41
C TRP A 311 -9.75 16.13 -0.75
N ARG A 312 -10.52 16.08 -1.84
CA ARG A 312 -10.33 16.95 -3.02
C ARG A 312 -10.43 18.44 -2.69
N ASP A 313 -11.29 18.82 -1.75
CA ASP A 313 -11.42 20.21 -1.29
C ASP A 313 -10.31 20.61 -0.31
N SER A 314 -9.67 19.64 0.33
CA SER A 314 -8.57 19.89 1.26
C SER A 314 -7.23 20.06 0.55
N VAL A 315 -7.03 19.34 -0.57
CA VAL A 315 -5.77 19.32 -1.31
C VAL A 315 -5.86 20.20 -2.57
N PRO A 316 -4.92 21.14 -2.78
CA PRO A 316 -4.83 21.92 -4.01
C PRO A 316 -4.82 21.04 -5.26
N GLU A 317 -5.55 21.47 -6.30
CA GLU A 317 -5.67 20.71 -7.55
C GLU A 317 -4.31 20.42 -8.20
N GLU A 318 -3.38 21.37 -8.17
CA GLU A 318 -2.03 21.20 -8.71
C GLU A 318 -1.25 20.09 -8.00
N THR A 319 -1.40 19.97 -6.67
CA THR A 319 -0.82 18.86 -5.90
C THR A 319 -1.49 17.54 -6.29
N ARG A 320 -2.82 17.51 -6.47
CA ARG A 320 -3.55 16.31 -6.89
C ARG A 320 -3.13 15.84 -8.29
N LYS A 321 -2.90 16.75 -9.24
CA LYS A 321 -2.42 16.41 -10.60
C LYS A 321 -1.04 15.78 -10.61
N GLN A 322 -0.19 16.11 -9.64
CA GLN A 322 1.13 15.50 -9.48
C GLN A 322 1.07 14.13 -8.81
N TRP A 323 -0.03 13.85 -8.09
CA TRP A 323 -0.22 12.60 -7.38
C TRP A 323 -0.78 11.53 -8.33
N LEU A 324 0.10 10.97 -9.17
CA LEU A 324 -0.25 9.89 -10.09
C LEU A 324 -0.70 8.65 -9.31
N VAL A 325 -1.92 8.22 -9.57
CA VAL A 325 -2.51 7.00 -9.05
C VAL A 325 -2.78 6.06 -10.22
N VAL A 326 -2.32 4.83 -10.10
CA VAL A 326 -2.25 3.85 -11.21
C VAL A 326 -3.63 3.29 -11.62
N ASP A 327 -4.67 3.60 -10.84
CA ASP A 327 -6.08 3.41 -11.17
C ASP A 327 -6.86 4.52 -10.45
N PRO A 328 -6.90 5.75 -11.01
CA PRO A 328 -7.61 6.84 -10.38
C PRO A 328 -9.12 6.67 -10.56
N ALA A 329 -9.90 7.17 -9.59
CA ALA A 329 -11.32 7.38 -9.80
C ALA A 329 -11.53 8.26 -11.05
N PRO A 330 -12.64 8.13 -11.79
CA PRO A 330 -12.85 8.90 -13.01
C PRO A 330 -12.60 10.41 -12.87
N GLU A 331 -12.91 10.99 -11.71
CA GLU A 331 -12.72 12.42 -11.42
C GLU A 331 -11.26 12.79 -11.08
N ASP A 332 -10.43 11.81 -10.74
CA ASP A 332 -9.00 11.98 -10.41
C ASP A 332 -8.09 11.53 -11.57
N ARG A 333 -8.67 11.13 -12.70
CA ARG A 333 -7.92 10.87 -13.93
C ARG A 333 -7.36 12.20 -14.42
N VAL A 334 -6.06 12.38 -14.25
CA VAL A 334 -5.33 13.42 -14.99
C VAL A 334 -5.48 13.06 -16.46
N ALA A 335 -6.17 13.90 -17.24
CA ALA A 335 -6.15 13.76 -18.68
C ALA A 335 -4.68 13.85 -19.12
N LEU A 336 -4.15 12.77 -19.68
CA LEU A 336 -2.86 12.76 -20.36
C LEU A 336 -3.01 13.51 -21.69
N ASP A 337 -3.30 14.81 -21.63
CA ASP A 337 -3.43 15.65 -22.81
C ASP A 337 -2.04 16.17 -23.21
N ALA A 338 -1.49 15.52 -24.24
CA ALA A 338 -0.89 16.17 -25.40
C ALA A 338 0.23 17.21 -25.17
N GLU A 339 1.38 16.81 -24.61
CA GLU A 339 2.67 17.47 -24.93
C GLU A 339 3.82 16.44 -25.02
N VAL A 340 3.68 15.45 -25.90
CA VAL A 340 4.85 14.90 -26.59
C VAL A 340 5.05 15.78 -27.82
N ASN A 341 5.66 16.95 -27.63
CA ASN A 341 6.18 17.74 -28.74
C ASN A 341 7.35 16.95 -29.35
N VAL A 342 7.02 16.20 -30.40
CA VAL A 342 7.94 15.68 -31.39
C VAL A 342 8.69 16.87 -31.99
N SER A 343 9.85 17.20 -31.42
CA SER A 343 10.85 18.01 -32.11
C SER A 343 11.60 17.10 -33.08
N THR A 344 10.95 16.75 -34.20
CA THR A 344 11.67 16.35 -35.41
C THR A 344 12.34 17.61 -35.96
N GLU A 345 13.59 17.84 -35.55
CA GLU A 345 14.52 18.65 -36.35
C GLU A 345 14.83 17.87 -37.62
N THR A 346 14.03 18.09 -38.66
CA THR A 346 14.38 17.74 -40.03
C THR A 346 15.39 18.78 -40.51
N THR A 347 16.67 18.44 -40.48
CA THR A 347 17.70 19.14 -41.25
C THR A 347 17.35 19.06 -42.74
N GLU A 348 17.04 20.22 -43.31
CA GLU A 348 16.94 20.44 -44.76
C GLU A 348 18.27 20.08 -45.43
N GLY A 349 18.22 19.07 -46.30
CA GLY A 349 19.25 18.74 -47.26
C GLY A 349 18.69 18.94 -48.67
N GLU A 350 19.10 20.04 -49.28
CA GLU A 350 18.85 20.46 -50.65
C GLU A 350 19.39 19.45 -51.68
N ALA A 351 18.55 18.95 -52.59
CA ALA A 351 18.89 18.76 -54.02
C ALA A 351 17.73 18.16 -54.87
N ASP A 352 17.47 18.88 -55.95
CA ASP A 352 17.04 18.46 -57.29
C ASP A 352 15.61 17.99 -57.60
N THR A 353 14.93 18.90 -58.31
CA THR A 353 13.76 18.76 -59.16
C THR A 353 13.97 17.80 -60.34
N VAL A 354 13.02 16.90 -60.59
CA VAL A 354 12.61 16.51 -61.96
C VAL A 354 11.09 16.29 -62.00
N ASP A 355 10.51 16.95 -63.01
CA ASP A 355 9.12 17.02 -63.49
C ASP A 355 8.54 15.67 -63.99
N GLY A 356 7.20 15.54 -63.95
CA GLY A 356 6.49 14.36 -64.44
C GLY A 356 4.98 14.34 -64.16
N SER A 357 4.25 15.22 -64.86
CA SER A 357 2.80 15.25 -65.10
C SER A 357 2.09 13.88 -65.26
N GLU A 358 0.89 13.69 -64.67
CA GLU A 358 -0.39 13.62 -65.41
C GLU A 358 -1.63 13.34 -64.50
N THR A 359 -2.72 13.95 -64.96
CA THR A 359 -4.12 14.04 -64.53
C THR A 359 -4.93 12.72 -64.50
N THR A 360 -5.99 12.63 -63.68
CA THR A 360 -7.41 12.65 -64.15
C THR A 360 -8.44 12.47 -63.02
N GLU A 361 -9.58 13.11 -63.25
CA GLU A 361 -10.81 13.28 -62.45
C GLU A 361 -11.63 11.99 -62.26
N ALA A 362 -12.48 11.93 -61.23
CA ALA A 362 -13.95 11.88 -61.38
C ALA A 362 -14.68 11.72 -60.03
N GLU A 363 -15.71 12.56 -59.86
CA GLU A 363 -16.76 12.54 -58.84
C GLU A 363 -17.64 11.27 -58.92
N GLU A 364 -18.21 10.83 -57.79
CA GLU A 364 -19.67 10.67 -57.71
C GLU A 364 -20.18 10.60 -56.25
N THR A 365 -21.14 11.47 -55.96
CA THR A 365 -21.99 11.57 -54.78
C THR A 365 -23.18 10.61 -54.86
N VAL A 366 -23.56 9.90 -53.80
CA VAL A 366 -24.98 9.57 -53.53
C VAL A 366 -25.25 9.46 -52.02
N GLU A 367 -26.21 10.28 -51.59
CA GLU A 367 -26.92 10.34 -50.32
C GLU A 367 -28.11 9.35 -50.31
N SER A 368 -28.42 8.71 -49.18
CA SER A 368 -29.83 8.42 -48.80
C SER A 368 -29.95 7.81 -47.39
N THR A 369 -30.62 8.55 -46.51
CA THR A 369 -31.39 8.06 -45.35
C THR A 369 -32.72 7.44 -45.81
N PRO A 370 -33.39 6.62 -44.98
CA PRO A 370 -34.74 7.00 -44.58
C PRO A 370 -35.14 6.66 -43.13
N THR A 371 -36.31 7.20 -42.78
CA THR A 371 -36.91 7.54 -41.48
C THR A 371 -38.00 6.55 -40.99
N GLU A 372 -38.25 6.55 -39.66
CA GLU A 372 -39.42 6.16 -38.82
C GLU A 372 -40.49 5.12 -39.22
N GLN A 373 -40.92 4.33 -38.22
CA GLN A 373 -42.24 4.39 -37.48
C GLN A 373 -42.25 3.25 -36.42
N VAL A 374 -42.45 3.45 -35.10
CA VAL A 374 -43.64 3.79 -34.28
C VAL A 374 -44.78 2.74 -34.30
N GLU A 375 -44.97 2.06 -33.16
CA GLU A 375 -46.20 1.53 -32.51
C GLU A 375 -45.72 0.86 -31.20
N GLY A 376 -46.30 0.93 -29.99
CA GLY A 376 -47.58 1.44 -29.49
C GLY A 376 -48.19 0.43 -28.49
N GLU A 377 -48.30 0.82 -27.20
CA GLU A 377 -49.16 0.24 -26.12
C GLU A 377 -48.89 -1.20 -25.59
N SER A 378 -49.16 -1.59 -24.34
CA SER A 378 -49.83 -1.00 -23.16
C SER A 378 -49.59 -1.84 -21.89
N THR A 379 -49.44 -1.15 -20.74
CA THR A 379 -49.95 -1.43 -19.37
C THR A 379 -50.08 -2.85 -18.79
N GLU A 380 -49.52 -3.08 -17.59
CA GLU A 380 -50.32 -3.44 -16.40
C GLU A 380 -49.56 -3.19 -15.08
N SER A 381 -50.29 -2.73 -14.07
CA SER A 381 -49.84 -2.33 -12.73
C SER A 381 -50.50 -3.22 -11.66
N GLU A 382 -49.76 -3.70 -10.67
CA GLU A 382 -50.29 -4.10 -9.34
C GLU A 382 -49.14 -3.93 -8.32
N ALA A 383 -49.20 -3.01 -7.36
CA ALA A 383 -50.00 -2.96 -6.13
C ALA A 383 -49.22 -3.47 -4.89
N VAL A 384 -49.03 -2.54 -3.96
CA VAL A 384 -48.43 -2.62 -2.63
C VAL A 384 -49.42 -3.28 -1.64
N PRO A 385 -48.94 -3.93 -0.56
CA PRO A 385 -49.68 -3.95 0.68
C PRO A 385 -48.92 -3.26 1.82
N THR A 386 -49.57 -2.23 2.36
CA THR A 386 -49.38 -1.62 3.66
C THR A 386 -49.85 -2.53 4.78
N THR A 387 -49.07 -2.65 5.86
CA THR A 387 -49.59 -2.96 7.21
C THR A 387 -48.70 -2.33 8.30
N GLU A 388 -49.30 -1.48 9.12
CA GLU A 388 -48.91 -1.12 10.51
C GLU A 388 -50.22 -1.12 11.34
N PRO A 389 -50.20 -1.04 12.68
CA PRO A 389 -49.34 -1.70 13.66
C PRO A 389 -50.18 -2.44 14.74
N THR A 390 -49.56 -3.31 15.55
CA THR A 390 -50.20 -3.84 16.77
C THR A 390 -49.31 -3.60 17.99
N SER A 391 -49.94 -2.97 18.98
CA SER A 391 -49.52 -2.71 20.36
C SER A 391 -49.14 -3.95 21.16
N ALA A 392 -48.10 -3.84 21.99
CA ALA A 392 -48.03 -4.52 23.28
C ALA A 392 -47.10 -3.75 24.24
N GLU A 393 -47.61 -3.53 25.45
CA GLU A 393 -47.02 -2.84 26.59
C GLU A 393 -45.94 -3.67 27.33
N THR A 394 -45.15 -2.93 28.13
CA THR A 394 -44.50 -3.31 29.40
C THR A 394 -43.43 -4.41 29.44
N GLU A 395 -42.21 -4.03 29.85
CA GLU A 395 -41.76 -4.23 31.23
C GLU A 395 -40.49 -3.40 31.51
N GLU A 396 -40.57 -2.58 32.56
CA GLU A 396 -39.42 -1.93 33.20
C GLU A 396 -38.63 -2.97 33.99
N ALA A 397 -37.30 -2.92 33.90
CA ALA A 397 -36.43 -3.53 34.89
C ALA A 397 -35.28 -2.56 35.19
N GLU A 398 -35.41 -1.86 36.32
CA GLU A 398 -34.31 -1.22 37.03
C GLU A 398 -33.27 -2.27 37.44
N ALA A 399 -31.99 -1.97 37.22
CA ALA A 399 -30.89 -2.66 37.86
C ALA A 399 -29.80 -1.65 38.26
N THR A 400 -29.96 -1.18 39.50
CA THR A 400 -28.95 -0.85 40.51
C THR A 400 -27.48 -0.76 40.08
N VAL A 401 -26.92 0.43 40.29
CA VAL A 401 -25.48 0.70 40.40
C VAL A 401 -25.00 0.24 41.78
N GLU A 402 -24.06 -0.70 41.83
CA GLU A 402 -23.21 -0.90 43.01
C GLU A 402 -21.82 -0.30 42.74
N GLU A 403 -21.48 0.71 43.54
CA GLU A 403 -20.11 1.11 43.80
C GLU A 403 -19.40 -0.01 44.57
N ALA A 404 -18.15 -0.31 44.17
CA ALA A 404 -17.21 -0.97 45.05
C ALA A 404 -15.86 -0.26 44.98
N SER A 405 -15.44 0.14 46.18
CA SER A 405 -14.31 0.95 46.60
C SER A 405 -12.94 0.28 46.45
N ASP A 406 -11.93 1.16 46.36
CA ASP A 406 -10.57 1.10 46.92
C ASP A 406 -10.01 -0.24 47.38
N ALA A 407 -8.85 -0.59 46.79
CA ALA A 407 -7.75 -1.19 47.53
C ALA A 407 -6.41 -0.81 46.89
N ASP A 408 -5.74 0.11 47.58
CA ASP A 408 -4.29 0.31 47.68
C ASP A 408 -3.53 -1.02 47.89
N VAL A 409 -2.29 -1.13 47.38
CA VAL A 409 -1.14 -1.88 47.95
C VAL A 409 0.07 -1.82 46.97
N THR A 410 0.99 -0.92 47.32
CA THR A 410 2.46 -1.02 47.45
C THR A 410 3.39 -1.48 46.31
N ASP A 411 4.32 -0.57 46.03
CA ASP A 411 5.77 -0.72 45.77
C ASP A 411 6.43 -2.07 46.11
N SER A 412 7.29 -2.53 45.20
CA SER A 412 8.56 -3.18 45.55
C SER A 412 9.60 -3.00 44.44
N GLU A 413 10.76 -2.51 44.89
CA GLU A 413 11.98 -2.12 44.18
C GLU A 413 12.74 -3.29 43.52
N GLY A 414 13.59 -2.94 42.54
CA GLY A 414 14.97 -3.44 42.40
C GLY A 414 15.21 -4.74 41.63
N ASP A 415 15.87 -4.65 40.47
CA ASP A 415 17.31 -4.98 40.40
C ASP A 415 17.88 -4.76 38.98
N ASP A 416 18.90 -3.88 38.94
CA ASP A 416 19.83 -3.63 37.84
C ASP A 416 20.82 -4.79 37.69
N ILE A 417 21.00 -5.33 36.47
CA ILE A 417 22.28 -5.97 36.07
C ILE A 417 22.55 -5.73 34.57
N ALA A 418 23.62 -4.98 34.30
CA ALA A 418 24.43 -5.03 33.08
C ALA A 418 25.90 -4.82 33.49
N PRO A 419 26.90 -5.02 32.61
CA PRO A 419 27.15 -6.16 31.72
C PRO A 419 28.55 -6.77 32.03
N ASN A 420 28.83 -7.98 31.54
CA ASN A 420 30.17 -8.57 31.63
C ASN A 420 30.95 -8.35 30.32
N VAL A 421 32.14 -7.78 30.48
CA VAL A 421 33.17 -7.51 29.47
C VAL A 421 34.14 -8.70 29.47
N GLU A 422 34.38 -9.33 28.32
CA GLU A 422 35.65 -10.01 28.07
C GLU A 422 36.17 -9.65 26.68
N ASP A 423 37.43 -9.22 26.71
CA ASP A 423 38.33 -8.79 25.65
C ASP A 423 39.05 -10.03 25.12
N ASP A 424 39.13 -10.19 23.81
CA ASP A 424 40.19 -11.00 23.21
C ASP A 424 40.51 -10.49 21.79
N THR A 425 41.76 -10.05 21.67
CA THR A 425 42.34 -9.41 20.49
C THR A 425 42.86 -10.42 19.45
N ASN A 426 42.59 -10.11 18.18
CA ASN A 426 43.51 -10.16 17.03
C ASN A 426 43.68 -11.48 16.23
N VAL A 427 43.09 -11.52 15.01
CA VAL A 427 43.73 -11.99 13.77
C VAL A 427 43.24 -11.12 12.60
N GLU A 428 44.10 -10.24 12.08
CA GLU A 428 43.97 -9.57 10.79
C GLU A 428 44.07 -10.57 9.62
N GLN A 429 43.11 -10.54 8.68
CA GLN A 429 43.40 -10.49 7.24
C GLN A 429 42.13 -10.21 6.40
N ALA A 430 42.06 -8.96 5.92
CA ALA A 430 41.48 -8.49 4.65
C ALA A 430 40.12 -9.06 4.18
N ALA A 431 39.06 -8.37 4.56
CA ALA A 431 37.96 -8.03 3.66
C ALA A 431 37.65 -6.56 3.93
N GLU A 432 37.78 -5.68 2.92
CA GLU A 432 37.27 -4.31 3.00
C GLU A 432 35.75 -4.39 3.15
N GLU A 433 35.29 -4.25 4.38
CA GLU A 433 33.89 -4.05 4.73
C GLU A 433 33.48 -2.66 4.24
N SER A 434 32.94 -2.58 3.02
CA SER A 434 32.14 -1.42 2.62
C SER A 434 30.80 -1.50 3.35
N VAL A 435 30.79 -1.04 4.60
CA VAL A 435 29.57 -0.66 5.31
C VAL A 435 29.09 0.63 4.66
N ILE A 436 28.00 0.53 3.91
CA ILE A 436 27.33 1.71 3.37
C ILE A 436 26.55 2.34 4.52
N ASP A 437 26.95 3.57 4.86
CA ASP A 437 26.36 4.40 5.90
C ASP A 437 24.92 4.83 5.53
N GLU A 438 24.11 5.21 6.52
CA GLU A 438 22.76 5.79 6.30
C GLU A 438 22.77 6.99 5.31
N ALA A 439 23.96 7.58 5.10
CA ALA A 439 24.25 8.66 4.16
C ALA A 439 23.90 8.38 2.69
N ASP A 440 23.86 7.13 2.21
CA ASP A 440 23.54 6.84 0.79
C ASP A 440 22.04 6.93 0.48
N VAL A 441 21.17 6.92 1.50
CA VAL A 441 19.73 7.20 1.33
C VAL A 441 19.41 8.65 1.73
N ASP A 442 20.21 9.27 2.62
CA ASP A 442 20.08 10.69 2.97
C ASP A 442 20.67 11.64 1.92
N SER A 443 21.59 11.16 1.06
CA SER A 443 22.12 11.92 -0.10
C SER A 443 21.23 11.86 -1.34
N LEU A 444 20.01 11.33 -1.21
CA LEU A 444 18.94 11.54 -2.18
C LEU A 444 18.47 13.00 -2.05
N GLU A 445 19.28 13.94 -2.56
CA GLU A 445 18.79 15.27 -2.88
C GLU A 445 17.71 15.11 -3.95
N PHE A 446 16.47 15.38 -3.56
CA PHE A 446 15.32 15.40 -4.46
C PHE A 446 15.44 16.66 -5.33
N ASP A 447 15.84 16.49 -6.59
CA ASP A 447 15.85 17.55 -7.61
C ASP A 447 14.43 18.05 -7.96
#